data_AF-A0AAD4L8I3-F1
#
_entry.id   AF-A0AAD4L8I3-F1
#
_cell.length_a   1.000
_cell.length_b   1.000
_cell.length_c   1.000
_cell.angle_alpha   90.00
_cell.angle_beta   90.00
_cell.angle_gamma   90.00
#
_symmetry.space_group_name_H-M   'P 1'
#
loop_
_entity.id
_entity.type
_entity.pdbx_description
1 polymer ?
#
loop_
_entity_poly.entity_id
_entity_poly.type
_entity_poly.pdbx_seq_one_letter_code
_entity_poly.pdbx_strand_id
1 'polypeptide(L)'
;MTKPGFCQMHDVVHHKLCAIILECWCKELSRLVLADSESVSLKVFAETKPDWELIVKISEDIVRKYVAMTGGLRQLQVKPESEREGQFKNQALWNRDYLLYVDLCNAINVGDIGWVEASFLHWIYVFCATGKHKYEIEILAKFSK
;
A
#
# COMPACT_ATOMS: atom_id res chain seq x y z
N MET A 1 -0.02 19.30 22.36
CA MET A 1 0.43 17.93 22.02
C MET A 1 1.70 18.05 21.20
N THR A 2 2.81 17.44 21.63
CA THR A 2 4.07 17.38 20.88
C THR A 2 3.92 16.50 19.65
N LYS A 3 4.62 16.84 18.55
CA LYS A 3 4.61 16.02 17.33
C LYS A 3 5.28 14.67 17.61
N PRO A 4 4.74 13.55 17.11
CA PRO A 4 5.33 12.24 17.34
C PRO A 4 6.74 12.16 16.75
N GLY A 5 7.62 11.42 17.42
CA GLY A 5 8.98 11.15 16.94
C GLY A 5 8.99 10.19 15.75
N PHE A 6 10.16 10.02 15.11
CA PHE A 6 10.33 9.13 13.97
C PHE A 6 9.90 7.68 14.28
N CYS A 7 10.39 7.08 15.37
CA CYS A 7 10.07 5.69 15.71
C CYS A 7 8.56 5.50 15.96
N GLN A 8 7.92 6.46 16.62
CA GLN A 8 6.47 6.42 16.86
C GLN A 8 5.69 6.47 15.54
N MET A 9 6.09 7.33 14.60
CA MET A 9 5.46 7.37 13.29
C MET A 9 5.72 6.11 12.46
N HIS A 10 6.92 5.54 12.54
CA HIS A 10 7.26 4.27 11.93
C HIS A 10 6.31 3.16 12.42
N ASP A 11 6.16 2.99 13.73
CA ASP A 11 5.27 1.99 14.32
C ASP A 11 3.81 2.21 13.91
N VAL A 12 3.34 3.46 13.87
CA VAL A 12 1.99 3.81 13.42
C VAL A 12 1.77 3.40 11.97
N VAL A 13 2.74 3.65 11.08
CA VAL A 13 2.64 3.24 9.68
C VAL A 13 2.52 1.73 9.56
N HIS A 14 3.37 0.97 10.27
CA HIS A 14 3.33 -0.49 10.25
C HIS A 14 2.00 -1.04 10.78
N HIS A 15 1.54 -0.61 11.95
CA HIS A 15 0.28 -1.07 12.52
C HIS A 15 -0.91 -0.74 11.62
N LYS A 16 -0.93 0.48 11.06
CA LYS A 16 -2.01 0.92 10.17
C LYS A 16 -2.01 0.13 8.86
N LEU A 17 -0.86 -0.12 8.25
CA LEU A 17 -0.76 -0.96 7.06
C LEU A 17 -1.26 -2.38 7.35
N CYS A 18 -0.84 -3.00 8.45
CA CYS A 18 -1.30 -4.33 8.83
C CYS A 18 -2.83 -4.38 8.94
N ALA A 19 -3.45 -3.42 9.63
CA ALA A 19 -4.90 -3.35 9.76
C ALA A 19 -5.60 -3.19 8.39
N ILE A 20 -5.10 -2.30 7.55
CA ILE A 20 -5.61 -2.07 6.19
C ILE A 20 -5.54 -3.34 5.34
N ILE A 21 -4.40 -4.03 5.35
CA ILE A 21 -4.20 -5.25 4.54
C ILE A 21 -5.14 -6.35 5.02
N LEU A 22 -5.27 -6.55 6.34
CA LEU A 22 -6.22 -7.51 6.91
C LEU A 22 -7.67 -7.18 6.50
N GLU A 23 -8.06 -5.91 6.48
CA GLU A 23 -9.38 -5.50 6.01
C GLU A 23 -9.57 -5.80 4.51
N CYS A 24 -8.55 -5.58 3.69
CA CYS A 24 -8.59 -5.93 2.26
C CYS A 24 -8.75 -7.45 2.06
N TRP A 25 -8.06 -8.25 2.88
CA TRP A 25 -8.23 -9.71 2.89
C TRP A 25 -9.65 -10.12 3.25
N CYS A 26 -10.24 -9.56 4.30
CA CYS A 26 -11.63 -9.82 4.64
C CYS A 26 -12.56 -9.52 3.46
N LYS A 27 -12.40 -8.36 2.81
CA LYS A 27 -13.24 -7.95 1.67
C LYS A 27 -13.11 -8.88 0.47
N GLU A 28 -11.90 -9.30 0.11
CA GLU A 28 -11.70 -10.21 -1.02
C GLU A 28 -12.19 -11.63 -0.73
N LEU A 29 -12.03 -12.12 0.50
CA LEU A 29 -12.55 -13.42 0.89
C LEU A 29 -14.08 -13.44 0.93
N SER A 30 -14.74 -12.38 1.41
CA SER A 30 -16.20 -12.23 1.30
C SER A 30 -16.68 -12.28 -0.14
N ARG A 31 -15.90 -11.70 -1.06
CA ARG A 31 -16.25 -11.68 -2.47
C ARG A 31 -16.04 -13.03 -3.17
N LEU A 32 -14.95 -13.73 -2.85
CA LEU A 32 -14.50 -14.91 -3.60
C LEU A 32 -15.00 -16.25 -3.03
N VAL A 33 -15.06 -16.36 -1.71
CA VAL A 33 -15.21 -17.66 -1.03
C VAL A 33 -16.56 -17.78 -0.31
N LEU A 34 -17.12 -16.66 0.18
CA LEU A 34 -18.19 -16.68 1.19
C LEU A 34 -19.36 -15.74 0.85
N ALA A 35 -19.84 -15.75 -0.40
CA ALA A 35 -21.02 -14.99 -0.81
C ALA A 35 -22.29 -15.29 0.04
N ASP A 36 -22.32 -16.40 0.77
CA ASP A 36 -23.45 -16.88 1.57
C ASP A 36 -23.27 -16.83 3.10
N SER A 37 -22.15 -16.34 3.66
CA SER A 37 -21.92 -16.35 5.12
C SER A 37 -21.68 -14.96 5.71
N GLU A 38 -22.51 -14.59 6.69
CA GLU A 38 -22.65 -13.25 7.29
C GLU A 38 -21.43 -12.72 8.06
N SER A 39 -20.35 -13.50 8.19
CA SER A 39 -19.10 -13.00 8.75
C SER A 39 -17.89 -13.77 8.22
N VAL A 40 -17.07 -13.08 7.44
CA VAL A 40 -15.79 -13.62 6.95
C VAL A 40 -14.75 -13.44 8.02
N SER A 41 -14.38 -14.56 8.64
CA SER A 41 -13.30 -14.60 9.61
C SER A 41 -12.03 -15.12 8.92
N LEU A 42 -10.98 -14.29 8.90
CA LEU A 42 -9.65 -14.70 8.45
C LEU A 42 -9.13 -15.93 9.18
N LYS A 43 -9.59 -16.14 10.42
CA LYS A 43 -9.27 -17.31 11.22
C LYS A 43 -9.84 -18.58 10.59
N VAL A 44 -11.09 -18.56 10.13
CA VAL A 44 -11.74 -19.69 9.46
C VAL A 44 -11.02 -19.99 8.15
N PHE A 45 -10.66 -18.96 7.37
CA PHE A 45 -9.86 -19.14 6.16
C PHE A 45 -8.48 -19.74 6.45
N ALA A 46 -7.80 -19.32 7.52
CA ALA A 46 -6.51 -19.92 7.90
C ALA A 46 -6.65 -21.39 8.32
N GLU A 47 -7.76 -21.75 8.97
CA GLU A 47 -8.07 -23.13 9.38
C GLU A 47 -8.31 -24.07 8.19
N THR A 48 -8.74 -23.56 7.03
CA THR A 48 -8.88 -24.38 5.80
C THR A 48 -7.53 -24.75 5.17
N LYS A 49 -6.42 -24.20 5.67
CA LYS A 49 -5.05 -24.42 5.16
C LYS A 49 -4.98 -24.17 3.64
N PRO A 50 -5.20 -22.92 3.20
CA PRO A 50 -5.19 -22.58 1.78
C PRO A 50 -3.83 -22.86 1.17
N ASP A 51 -3.84 -23.29 -0.08
CA ASP A 51 -2.63 -23.49 -0.84
C ASP A 51 -1.88 -22.16 -1.08
N TRP A 52 -0.56 -22.23 -1.21
CA TRP A 52 0.28 -21.07 -1.42
C TRP A 52 -0.10 -20.30 -2.69
N GLU A 53 -0.46 -20.99 -3.78
CA GLU A 53 -0.86 -20.35 -5.02
C GLU A 53 -2.13 -19.52 -4.84
N LEU A 54 -3.07 -19.99 -4.02
CA LEU A 54 -4.28 -19.26 -3.68
C LEU A 54 -3.97 -18.01 -2.85
N ILE A 55 -3.07 -18.11 -1.87
CA ILE A 55 -2.63 -16.97 -1.05
C ILE A 55 -2.00 -15.90 -1.93
N VAL A 56 -1.08 -16.28 -2.83
CA VAL A 56 -0.42 -15.36 -3.76
C VAL A 56 -1.45 -14.71 -4.66
N LYS A 57 -2.36 -15.49 -5.25
CA LYS A 57 -3.41 -14.97 -6.13
C LYS A 57 -4.28 -13.92 -5.44
N ILE A 58 -4.76 -14.19 -4.22
CA ILE A 58 -5.58 -13.23 -3.47
C ILE A 58 -4.77 -11.99 -3.11
N SER A 59 -3.49 -12.15 -2.73
CA SER A 59 -2.60 -11.03 -2.42
C SER A 59 -2.42 -10.10 -3.63
N GLU A 60 -2.20 -10.68 -4.81
CA GLU A 60 -2.09 -9.91 -6.04
C GLU A 60 -3.41 -9.21 -6.41
N ASP A 61 -4.56 -9.85 -6.20
CA ASP A 61 -5.87 -9.24 -6.41
C ASP A 61 -6.11 -8.06 -5.47
N ILE A 62 -5.67 -8.18 -4.21
CA ILE A 62 -5.67 -7.07 -3.24
C ILE A 62 -4.82 -5.91 -3.76
N VAL A 63 -3.59 -6.19 -4.20
CA VAL A 63 -2.69 -5.15 -4.73
C VAL A 63 -3.28 -4.48 -5.96
N ARG A 64 -3.78 -5.26 -6.94
CA ARG A 64 -4.37 -4.73 -8.17
C ARG A 64 -5.55 -3.80 -7.88
N LYS A 65 -6.42 -4.16 -6.93
CA LYS A 65 -7.67 -3.45 -6.66
C LYS A 65 -7.53 -2.30 -5.66
N TYR A 66 -6.76 -2.48 -4.59
CA TYR A 66 -6.70 -1.55 -3.46
C TYR A 66 -5.38 -0.78 -3.35
N VAL A 67 -4.37 -1.08 -4.17
CA VAL A 67 -3.04 -0.45 -4.09
C VAL A 67 -2.63 0.18 -5.43
N ALA A 68 -2.46 -0.63 -6.47
CA ALA A 68 -1.95 -0.19 -7.76
C ALA A 68 -3.01 0.53 -8.61
N MET A 69 -4.29 0.18 -8.43
CA MET A 69 -5.43 0.70 -9.21
C MET A 69 -5.11 0.82 -10.71
N THR A 70 -4.43 -0.19 -11.26
CA THR A 70 -3.98 -0.22 -12.66
C THR A 70 -5.16 0.05 -13.59
N GLY A 71 -5.11 1.18 -14.31
CA GLY A 71 -6.18 1.64 -15.22
C GLY A 71 -7.36 2.39 -14.57
N GLY A 72 -7.62 2.20 -13.27
CA GLY A 72 -8.80 2.73 -12.57
C GLY A 72 -8.73 4.19 -12.13
N LEU A 73 -7.54 4.71 -11.81
CA LEU A 73 -7.38 6.10 -11.32
C LEU A 73 -7.83 7.15 -12.34
N ARG A 74 -7.51 6.92 -13.63
CA ARG A 74 -7.92 7.79 -14.73
C ARG A 74 -9.42 7.66 -15.01
N GLN A 75 -9.98 6.46 -14.89
CA GLN A 75 -11.42 6.20 -15.05
C GLN A 75 -12.25 6.82 -13.92
N LEU A 76 -11.75 6.81 -12.68
CA LEU A 76 -12.37 7.50 -11.54
C LEU A 76 -12.31 9.03 -11.64
N GLN A 77 -11.34 9.60 -12.37
CA GLN A 77 -11.33 11.04 -12.67
C GLN A 77 -12.39 11.44 -13.68
N VAL A 78 -12.79 10.54 -14.59
CA VAL A 78 -13.82 10.78 -15.61
C VAL A 78 -15.24 10.67 -15.03
N LYS A 79 -15.42 9.97 -13.91
CA LYS A 79 -16.74 9.88 -13.26
C LYS A 79 -17.20 11.23 -12.66
N PRO A 80 -18.51 11.51 -12.70
CA PRO A 80 -19.11 12.69 -12.08
C PRO A 80 -18.71 12.79 -10.60
N GLU A 81 -18.59 14.01 -10.07
CA GLU A 81 -18.16 14.25 -8.68
C GLU A 81 -19.08 13.58 -7.64
N SER A 82 -20.36 13.39 -7.96
CA SER A 82 -21.35 12.65 -7.17
C SER A 82 -21.10 11.13 -7.11
N GLU A 83 -20.38 10.57 -8.07
CA GLU A 83 -20.01 9.13 -8.15
C GLU A 83 -18.53 8.88 -7.86
N ARG A 84 -17.76 9.96 -7.67
CA ARG A 84 -16.33 9.91 -7.40
C ARG A 84 -16.15 9.58 -5.93
N GLU A 85 -15.94 8.31 -5.61
CA GLU A 85 -15.56 7.85 -4.27
C GLU A 85 -14.16 8.37 -3.90
N GLY A 86 -14.06 9.65 -3.57
CA GLY A 86 -12.81 10.30 -3.18
C GLY A 86 -12.16 9.60 -1.98
N GLN A 87 -12.97 9.03 -1.09
CA GLN A 87 -12.50 8.24 0.05
C GLN A 87 -11.78 6.96 -0.41
N PHE A 88 -12.36 6.20 -1.34
CA PHE A 88 -11.73 4.98 -1.87
C PHE A 88 -10.42 5.31 -2.60
N LYS A 89 -10.43 6.35 -3.44
CA LYS A 89 -9.21 6.80 -4.14
C LYS A 89 -8.11 7.22 -3.17
N ASN A 90 -8.45 8.03 -2.17
CA ASN A 90 -7.50 8.46 -1.16
C ASN A 90 -6.97 7.25 -0.38
N GLN A 91 -7.84 6.32 0.01
CA GLN A 91 -7.43 5.11 0.70
C GLN A 91 -6.47 4.27 -0.12
N ALA A 92 -6.70 4.10 -1.43
CA ALA A 92 -5.80 3.35 -2.28
C ALA A 92 -4.43 4.02 -2.44
N LEU A 93 -4.38 5.36 -2.52
CA LEU A 93 -3.12 6.11 -2.50
C LEU A 93 -2.39 5.91 -1.17
N TRP A 94 -3.09 5.98 -0.04
CA TRP A 94 -2.53 5.67 1.28
C TRP A 94 -1.96 4.25 1.34
N ASN A 95 -2.70 3.26 0.85
CA ASN A 95 -2.27 1.87 0.84
C ASN A 95 -0.97 1.70 0.05
N ARG A 96 -0.88 2.32 -1.11
CA ARG A 96 0.33 2.34 -1.95
C ARG A 96 1.51 2.98 -1.22
N ASP A 97 1.32 4.18 -0.68
CA ASP A 97 2.41 4.93 -0.07
C ASP A 97 2.89 4.24 1.23
N TYR A 98 1.99 3.64 2.03
CA TYR A 98 2.38 2.82 3.17
C TYR A 98 3.11 1.54 2.78
N LEU A 99 2.65 0.84 1.73
CA LEU A 99 3.31 -0.38 1.28
C LEU A 99 4.72 -0.09 0.75
N LEU A 100 4.88 0.97 -0.04
CA LEU A 100 6.19 1.42 -0.54
C LEU A 100 7.11 1.86 0.60
N TYR A 101 6.58 2.47 1.66
CA TYR A 101 7.35 2.78 2.86
C TYR A 101 7.90 1.53 3.55
N VAL A 102 7.03 0.57 3.84
CA VAL A 102 7.42 -0.68 4.52
C VAL A 102 8.41 -1.48 3.68
N ASP A 103 8.18 -1.52 2.37
CA ASP A 103 9.05 -2.16 1.40
C ASP A 103 10.44 -1.51 1.33
N LEU A 104 10.51 -0.17 1.29
CA LEU A 104 11.78 0.56 1.42
C LEU A 104 12.50 0.22 2.73
N CYS A 105 11.79 0.24 3.87
CA CYS A 105 12.37 -0.10 5.17
C CYS A 105 12.94 -1.52 5.18
N ASN A 106 12.21 -2.48 4.59
CA ASN A 106 12.68 -3.85 4.47
C ASN A 106 13.96 -3.93 3.63
N ALA A 107 13.98 -3.30 2.45
CA ALA A 107 15.15 -3.28 1.57
C ALA A 107 16.38 -2.66 2.22
N ILE A 108 16.22 -1.55 2.95
CA ILE A 108 17.30 -0.95 3.75
C ILE A 108 17.81 -1.93 4.81
N ASN A 109 16.91 -2.59 5.53
CA ASN A 109 17.27 -3.50 6.62
C ASN A 109 18.03 -4.75 6.14
N VAL A 110 17.68 -5.28 4.96
CA VAL A 110 18.38 -6.43 4.37
C VAL A 110 19.60 -6.03 3.53
N GLY A 111 19.82 -4.73 3.31
CA GLY A 111 20.92 -4.22 2.50
C GLY A 111 20.72 -4.38 0.99
N ASP A 112 19.48 -4.51 0.51
CA ASP A 112 19.17 -4.58 -0.92
C ASP A 112 19.19 -3.18 -1.55
N ILE A 113 20.40 -2.75 -1.94
CA ILE A 113 20.62 -1.43 -2.54
C ILE A 113 19.88 -1.30 -3.88
N GLY A 114 19.82 -2.37 -4.68
CA GLY A 114 19.15 -2.34 -5.99
C GLY A 114 17.67 -2.03 -5.84
N TRP A 115 17.02 -2.62 -4.83
CA TRP A 115 15.62 -2.35 -4.53
C TRP A 115 15.39 -0.95 -3.95
N VAL A 116 16.30 -0.48 -3.08
CA VAL A 116 16.26 0.90 -2.57
C VAL A 116 16.30 1.90 -3.73
N GLU A 117 17.22 1.71 -4.69
CA GLU A 117 17.35 2.57 -5.86
C GLU A 117 16.14 2.50 -6.78
N ALA A 118 15.57 1.31 -6.98
CA ALA A 118 14.34 1.13 -7.76
C ALA A 118 13.15 1.93 -7.20
N SER A 119 13.11 2.15 -5.87
CA SER A 119 12.04 2.91 -5.21
C SER A 119 12.20 4.43 -5.31
N PHE A 120 13.38 4.95 -5.70
CA PHE A 120 13.71 6.38 -5.62
C PHE A 120 12.77 7.29 -6.42
N LEU A 121 12.31 6.86 -7.60
CA LEU A 121 11.40 7.67 -8.42
C LEU A 121 10.13 8.02 -7.65
N HIS A 122 9.56 7.05 -6.92
CA HIS A 122 8.38 7.30 -6.10
C HIS A 122 8.68 8.30 -4.96
N TRP A 123 9.80 8.11 -4.26
CA TRP A 123 10.19 8.97 -3.14
C TRP A 123 10.54 10.40 -3.56
N ILE A 124 11.14 10.60 -4.74
CA ILE A 124 11.35 11.94 -5.31
C ILE A 124 10.02 12.70 -5.39
N TYR A 125 8.97 12.07 -5.95
CA TYR A 125 7.66 12.71 -6.05
C TYR A 125 7.06 13.02 -4.68
N VAL A 126 7.18 12.12 -3.70
CA VAL A 126 6.70 12.34 -2.34
C VAL A 126 7.45 13.49 -1.66
N PHE A 127 8.78 13.55 -1.81
CA PHE A 127 9.58 14.62 -1.21
C PHE A 127 9.33 15.97 -1.85
N CYS A 128 9.19 16.02 -3.18
CA CYS A 128 8.80 17.23 -3.90
C CYS A 128 7.43 17.73 -3.41
N ALA A 129 6.44 16.84 -3.29
CA ALA A 129 5.08 17.20 -2.85
C ALA A 129 5.02 17.66 -1.38
N THR A 130 5.92 17.18 -0.52
CA THR A 130 5.95 17.48 0.92
C THR A 130 6.94 18.59 1.30
N GLY A 131 7.58 19.24 0.32
CA GLY A 131 8.56 20.30 0.56
C GLY A 131 9.88 19.82 1.17
N LYS A 132 10.20 18.53 1.01
CA LYS A 132 11.40 17.88 1.54
C LYS A 132 12.54 17.89 0.51
N HIS A 133 12.79 19.06 -0.07
CA HIS A 133 13.71 19.26 -1.21
C HIS A 133 15.15 18.78 -0.97
N LYS A 134 15.62 18.75 0.29
CA LYS A 134 16.95 18.20 0.60
C LYS A 134 17.09 16.75 0.11
N TYR A 135 16.10 15.89 0.41
CA TYR A 135 16.15 14.48 0.04
C TYR A 135 15.90 14.27 -1.45
N GLU A 136 15.00 15.07 -2.03
CA GLU A 136 14.75 15.10 -3.48
C GLU A 136 16.04 15.35 -4.26
N ILE A 137 16.76 16.43 -3.94
CA ILE A 137 18.00 16.83 -4.61
C ILE A 137 19.09 15.77 -4.43
N GLU A 138 19.22 15.21 -3.24
CA GLU A 138 20.23 14.18 -2.94
C GLU A 138 20.01 12.89 -3.75
N ILE A 139 18.75 12.48 -3.89
CA ILE A 139 18.40 11.31 -4.71
C ILE A 139 18.60 11.62 -6.21
N LEU A 140 18.16 12.79 -6.69
CA LEU A 140 18.35 13.19 -8.11
C LEU A 140 19.83 13.27 -8.51
N ALA A 141 20.71 13.69 -7.60
CA ALA A 141 22.15 13.72 -7.84
C ALA A 141 22.76 12.33 -8.12
N LYS A 142 22.11 11.25 -7.68
CA LYS A 142 22.55 9.87 -7.96
C LYS A 142 22.20 9.42 -9.39
N PHE A 143 21.17 10.00 -10.01
CA PHE A 143 20.77 9.70 -11.39
C PHE A 143 21.45 10.57 -12.46
N SER A 144 22.17 11.62 -12.04
CA SER A 144 22.83 12.57 -12.93
C SER A 144 24.33 12.26 -13.16
N LYS A 145 24.79 11.08 -12.74
CA LYS A 145 26.15 10.57 -12.93
C LYS A 145 26.12 9.34 -13.80
#